data_AF-A0A351X3Q8-F1
#
_entry.id   AF-A0A351X3Q8-F1
#
_cell.length_a   1.000
_cell.length_b   1.000
_cell.length_c   1.000
_cell.angle_alpha   90.00
_cell.angle_beta   90.00
_cell.angle_gamma   90.00
#
_symmetry.space_group_name_H-M   'P 1'
#
loop_
_entity.id
_entity.type
_entity.pdbx_description
1 polymer ?
#
loop_
_entity_poly.entity_id
_entity_poly.type
_entity_poly.pdbx_seq_one_letter_code
_entity_poly.pdbx_strand_id
1 'polypeptide(L)' 'LVERCHRAWRKQEPIYLHYRTPIGMEERAPIMAARSLETGDGQVLLLWVRRQHDETEIEIDIDDDEDENSDV' A
#
# COMPACT_ATOMS: atom_id res chain seq x y z
N LEU A 1 -10.21 -13.25 1.88
CA LEU A 1 -9.26 -12.55 2.78
C LEU A 1 -9.98 -11.67 3.80
N VAL A 2 -10.94 -10.83 3.38
CA VAL A 2 -11.69 -9.92 4.26
C VAL A 2 -12.23 -10.61 5.53
N GLU A 3 -12.88 -11.76 5.38
CA GLU A 3 -13.40 -12.56 6.51
C GLU A 3 -12.31 -13.00 7.49
N ARG A 4 -11.09 -13.27 7.00
CA ARG A 4 -9.94 -13.64 7.85
C ARG A 4 -9.45 -12.44 8.64
N CYS A 5 -9.41 -11.25 8.05
CA CYS A 5 -9.09 -10.01 8.77
C CYS A 5 -10.12 -9.73 9.86
N HIS A 6 -11.41 -9.85 9.54
CA HIS A 6 -12.49 -9.64 10.51
C HIS A 6 -12.39 -10.60 11.71
N ARG A 7 -12.11 -11.88 11.47
CA ARG A 7 -11.91 -12.87 12.55
C ARG A 7 -10.71 -12.55 13.43
N ALA A 8 -9.57 -12.16 12.84
CA ALA A 8 -8.36 -11.81 13.61
C ALA A 8 -8.59 -10.56 14.47
N TRP A 9 -9.14 -9.49 13.88
CA TRP A 9 -9.40 -8.25 14.62
C TRP A 9 -10.44 -8.42 15.73
N ARG A 10 -11.46 -9.28 15.54
CA ARG A 10 -12.42 -9.64 16.61
C ARG A 10 -11.77 -10.35 17.80
N LYS A 11 -10.63 -11.02 17.59
CA LYS A 11 -9.82 -11.64 18.64
C LYS A 11 -8.71 -10.71 19.15
N GLN A 12 -8.66 -9.47 18.68
CA GLN A 12 -7.57 -8.52 18.95
C GLN A 12 -6.19 -9.05 18.50
N GLU A 13 -6.17 -9.93 17.50
CA GLU A 13 -4.96 -10.49 16.92
C GLU A 13 -4.50 -9.66 15.71
N PRO A 14 -3.18 -9.42 15.55
CA PRO A 14 -2.65 -8.79 14.35
C PRO A 14 -2.73 -9.73 13.14
N ILE A 15 -2.87 -9.18 11.95
CA ILE A 15 -2.84 -9.92 10.69
C ILE A 15 -1.91 -9.23 9.69
N TYR A 16 -1.08 -10.01 9.01
CA TYR A 16 -0.02 -9.51 8.14
C TYR A 16 -0.26 -9.95 6.69
N LEU A 17 0.06 -9.05 5.77
CA LEU A 17 0.24 -9.36 4.36
C LEU A 17 1.69 -9.82 4.16
N HIS A 18 1.87 -11.07 3.77
CA HIS A 18 3.16 -11.59 3.32
C HIS A 18 3.24 -11.43 1.80
N TYR A 19 4.33 -10.85 1.31
CA TYR A 19 4.55 -10.63 -0.12
C TYR A 19 6.03 -10.75 -0.46
N ARG A 20 6.33 -10.86 -1.76
CA ARG A 20 7.71 -10.82 -2.26
C ARG A 20 7.97 -9.47 -2.90
N THR A 21 9.12 -8.88 -2.62
CA THR A 21 9.60 -7.69 -3.30
C THR A 21 10.02 -8.02 -4.75
N PRO A 22 10.26 -7.01 -5.60
CA PRO A 22 10.74 -7.24 -6.96
C PRO A 22 12.05 -8.04 -7.04
N ILE A 23 12.91 -7.97 -6.03
CA ILE A 23 14.15 -8.75 -5.93
C ILE A 23 13.95 -10.15 -5.32
N GLY A 24 12.70 -10.54 -5.04
CA GLY A 24 12.33 -11.87 -4.54
C GLY A 24 12.44 -12.06 -3.03
N MET A 25 12.77 -11.01 -2.25
CA MET A 25 12.84 -11.09 -0.80
C MET A 25 11.44 -11.16 -0.19
N GLU A 26 11.28 -11.99 0.84
CA GLU A 26 10.02 -12.10 1.57
C GLU A 26 9.90 -10.98 2.61
N GLU A 27 8.80 -10.23 2.50
CA GLU A 27 8.46 -9.14 3.42
C GLU A 27 7.06 -9.35 4.01
N ARG A 28 6.80 -8.61 5.09
CA ARG A 28 5.47 -8.56 5.71
C ARG A 28 5.09 -7.16 6.13
N ALA A 29 3.83 -6.80 5.91
CA ALA A 29 3.25 -5.55 6.40
C ALA A 29 1.94 -5.81 7.16
N PRO A 30 1.70 -5.20 8.33
CA PRO A 30 0.43 -5.32 9.04
C PRO A 30 -0.72 -4.73 8.23
N ILE A 31 -1.83 -5.46 8.14
CA ILE A 31 -3.06 -5.01 7.49
C ILE A 31 -3.91 -4.26 8.52
N MET A 32 -4.21 -3.00 8.21
CA MET A 32 -5.00 -2.09 9.05
C MET A 32 -6.47 -2.06 8.65
N ALA A 33 -6.75 -2.23 7.35
CA ALA A 33 -8.11 -2.33 6.82
C ALA A 33 -8.12 -3.21 5.55
N ALA A 34 -9.28 -3.80 5.23
CA ALA A 34 -9.48 -4.61 4.05
C ALA A 34 -10.90 -4.43 3.50
N ARG A 35 -11.03 -4.28 2.18
CA ARG A 35 -12.32 -4.13 1.49
C ARG A 35 -12.31 -4.87 0.17
N SER A 36 -13.36 -5.63 -0.11
CA SER A 36 -13.62 -6.17 -1.45
C SER A 36 -14.48 -5.20 -2.25
N LEU A 37 -14.15 -5.03 -3.52
CA LEU A 37 -14.89 -4.25 -4.50
C LEU A 37 -15.21 -5.13 -5.70
N GLU A 38 -16.36 -4.90 -6.31
CA GLU A 38 -16.72 -5.48 -7.60
C GLU A 38 -16.61 -4.38 -8.65
N THR A 39 -15.88 -4.67 -9.72
CA THR A 39 -15.60 -3.76 -10.84
C THR A 39 -16.04 -4.43 -12.14
N GLY A 40 -16.12 -3.66 -13.23
CA GLY A 40 -16.43 -4.23 -14.56
C GLY A 40 -15.45 -5.33 -15.00
N ASP A 41 -14.22 -5.28 -14.50
CA ASP A 41 -13.15 -6.24 -14.79
C ASP A 41 -13.07 -7.39 -13.77
N GLY A 42 -14.01 -7.44 -12.82
CA GLY A 42 -14.12 -8.48 -11.80
C GLY A 42 -13.87 -7.98 -10.37
N GLN A 43 -13.54 -8.90 -9.47
CA GLN A 43 -13.39 -8.61 -8.05
C GLN A 43 -12.00 -8.10 -7.71
N VAL A 44 -11.95 -6.96 -7.02
CA VAL A 44 -10.73 -6.32 -6.53
C VAL A 44 -10.70 -6.37 -5.00
N LEU A 45 -9.51 -6.58 -4.45
CA LEU A 45 -9.28 -6.54 -3.01
C LEU A 45 -8.37 -5.37 -2.65
N LEU A 46 -8.90 -4.38 -1.94
CA LEU A 46 -8.16 -3.26 -1.39
C LEU A 46 -7.68 -3.57 0.02
N LEU A 47 -6.39 -3.32 0.26
CA LEU A 47 -5.74 -3.49 1.57
C LEU A 47 -5.02 -2.20 1.95
N TRP A 48 -5.28 -1.73 3.16
CA TRP A 48 -4.49 -0.67 3.78
C TRP A 48 -3.48 -1.33 4.69
N VAL A 49 -2.20 -1.10 4.43
CA VAL A 49 -1.09 -1.65 5.20
C VAL A 49 -0.26 -0.53 5.78
N ARG A 50 0.29 -0.74 6.97
CA ARG A 50 1.30 0.17 7.52
C ARG A 50 2.67 -0.37 7.12
N ARG A 51 3.36 0.32 6.22
CA ARG A 51 4.79 0.06 5.97
C ARG A 51 5.60 0.82 7.01
N GLN A 52 6.63 0.19 7.55
CA GLN A 52 7.68 0.99 8.19
C GLN A 52 8.37 1.73 7.05
N HIS A 53 8.66 3.01 7.24
CA HIS A 53 9.57 3.70 6.34
C HIS A 53 10.90 2.98 6.53
N ASP A 54 11.23 2.07 5.62
CA ASP A 54 12.63 1.68 5.49
C ASP A 54 13.37 3.00 5.17
N GLU A 55 14.50 3.24 5.83
CA GLU A 55 15.33 4.44 5.72
C GLU A 55 15.94 4.65 4.32
N THR A 56 15.27 4.19 3.26
CA THR A 56 15.63 4.47 1.88
C THR A 56 14.89 5.73 1.47
N GLU A 57 15.55 6.86 1.68
CA GLU A 57 15.23 8.15 1.10
C GLU A 57 14.82 7.95 -0.37
N ILE A 58 13.54 8.16 -0.66
CA ILE A 58 13.12 8.39 -2.04
C ILE A 58 13.47 9.84 -2.28
N GLU A 59 14.65 10.09 -2.87
CA GLU A 59 14.95 11.37 -3.52
C GLU A 59 13.93 11.51 -4.66
N ILE A 60 12.83 12.21 -4.37
CA ILE A 60 11.94 12.70 -5.41
C ILE A 60 12.65 13.95 -5.95
N ASP A 61 13.41 13.79 -7.02
CA ASP A 61 13.91 14.93 -7.80
C ASP A 61 12.69 15.55 -8.48
N ILE A 62 12.12 16.55 -7.83
CA ILE A 62 11.10 17.41 -8.43
C ILE A 62 11.89 18.41 -9.26
N ASP A 63 12.20 18.06 -10.51
CA ASP A 63 12.47 19.05 -11.55
C ASP A 63 11.17 19.84 -11.75
N ASP A 64 11.01 20.92 -10.97
CA ASP A 64 10.08 22.00 -11.26
C ASP A 64 10.60 22.73 -12.50
N ASP A 65 10.30 22.17 -13.67
CA ASP A 65 10.28 22.93 -14.93
C ASP A 65 9.10 23.94 -14.86
N GLU A 66 9.26 25.01 -14.06
CA GLU A 66 8.40 26.19 -14.11
C GLU A 66 8.73 27.01 -15.38
N ASP A 67 8.34 26.50 -16.55
CA ASP A 67 8.20 27.29 -17.77
C ASP A 67 6.77 27.89 -17.84
N GLU A 68 6.52 28.97 -17.10
CA GLU A 68 5.39 29.88 -17.36
C GLU A 68 5.86 31.32 -17.56
N ASN A 69 6.21 31.59 -18.82
CA ASN A 69 6.12 32.87 -19.53
C ASN A 69 5.26 33.97 -18.85
N SER A 70 5.89 35.03 -18.35
CA SER A 70 5.25 36.36 -18.24
C SER A 70 6.24 37.53 -18.44
N ASP A 71 5.96 38.29 -19.51
CA ASP A 71 6.13 39.74 -19.70
C ASP A 71 7.52 40.42 -19.63
N VAL A 72 8.10 40.71 -20.82
CA VAL A 72 8.75 42.01 -21.15
C VAL A 72 8.48 42.40 -22.61
#